data_AF-A0A371LS62-F1
#
_entry.id   AF-A0A371LS62-F1
#
_cell.length_a   1.000
_cell.length_b   1.000
_cell.length_c   1.000
_cell.angle_alpha   90.00
_cell.angle_beta   90.00
_cell.angle_gamma   90.00
#
_symmetry.space_group_name_H-M   'P 1'
#
loop_
_entity.id
_entity.type
_entity.pdbx_description
1 polymer ?
#
loop_
_entity_poly.entity_id
_entity_poly.type
_entity_poly.pdbx_seq_one_letter_code
_entity_poly.pdbx_strand_id
1 'polypeptide(L)'
;TPALMILARFLQGVAVAAVFAPSLALAGDIAKAGQSGSTLSLLTMGFGLGVAIGALFSGVLVGFGFAVPFVAATALGAVGLLLVYTQVGETVEVGGGGGGSPSPARGD
;
A
#
# COMPACT_ATOMS: atom_id res chain seq x y z
N THR A 1 -29.45 2.29 -6.57
CA THR A 1 -29.68 2.01 -8.02
C THR A 1 -28.43 1.36 -8.61
N PRO A 2 -28.54 0.62 -9.72
CA PRO A 2 -27.39 -0.01 -10.38
C PRO A 2 -26.24 0.97 -10.70
N ALA A 3 -26.57 2.20 -11.12
CA ALA A 3 -25.59 3.26 -11.38
C ALA A 3 -24.76 3.62 -10.14
N LEU A 4 -25.38 3.71 -8.95
CA LEU A 4 -24.65 3.96 -7.70
C LEU A 4 -23.69 2.81 -7.35
N MET A 5 -24.06 1.57 -7.64
CA MET A 5 -23.19 0.40 -7.39
C MET A 5 -21.99 0.39 -8.33
N ILE A 6 -22.19 0.77 -9.59
CA ILE A 6 -21.09 0.93 -10.57
C ILE A 6 -20.13 2.00 -10.09
N LEU A 7 -20.64 3.17 -9.70
CA LEU A 7 -19.81 4.26 -9.17
C LEU A 7 -19.06 3.81 -7.91
N ALA A 8 -19.73 3.13 -6.98
CA ALA A 8 -19.08 2.61 -5.77
C ALA A 8 -17.95 1.63 -6.09
N ARG A 9 -18.15 0.72 -7.06
CA ARG A 9 -17.10 -0.23 -7.49
C ARG A 9 -15.95 0.44 -8.20
N PHE A 10 -16.22 1.45 -9.00
CA PHE A 10 -15.19 2.27 -9.62
C PHE A 10 -14.32 2.96 -8.56
N LEU A 11 -14.94 3.66 -7.60
CA LEU A 11 -14.24 4.32 -6.50
C LEU A 11 -13.47 3.32 -5.63
N GLN A 12 -14.06 2.16 -5.35
CA GLN A 12 -13.38 1.07 -4.64
C GLN A 12 -12.11 0.62 -5.40
N GLY A 13 -12.20 0.47 -6.72
CA GLY A 13 -11.04 0.10 -7.55
C GLY A 13 -9.93 1.15 -7.50
N VAL A 14 -10.28 2.43 -7.60
CA VAL A 14 -9.32 3.55 -7.47
C VAL A 14 -8.65 3.52 -6.09
N ALA A 15 -9.43 3.33 -5.03
CA ALA A 15 -8.90 3.26 -3.66
C ALA A 15 -7.93 2.08 -3.48
N VAL A 16 -8.25 0.90 -4.01
CA VAL A 16 -7.36 -0.27 -3.94
C VAL A 16 -6.07 -0.02 -4.73
N ALA A 17 -6.16 0.55 -5.93
CA ALA A 17 -4.98 0.87 -6.75
C ALA A 17 -4.03 1.86 -6.06
N ALA A 18 -4.60 2.86 -5.37
CA ALA A 18 -3.85 3.88 -4.63
C ALA A 18 -3.04 3.31 -3.46
N VAL A 19 -3.40 2.13 -2.93
CA VAL A 19 -2.65 1.44 -1.88
C VAL A 19 -1.70 0.40 -2.48
N PHE A 20 -2.15 -0.33 -3.50
CA PHE A 20 -1.43 -1.48 -4.03
C PHE A 20 -0.14 -1.07 -4.75
N ALA A 21 -0.17 -0.04 -5.59
CA ALA A 21 1.00 0.40 -6.35
C ALA A 21 2.13 0.94 -5.45
N PRO A 22 1.88 1.85 -4.48
CA PRO A 22 2.91 2.29 -3.54
C PRO A 22 3.43 1.16 -2.64
N SER A 23 2.58 0.21 -2.24
CA SER A 23 3.01 -0.93 -1.40
C SER A 23 4.02 -1.83 -2.12
N LEU A 24 3.81 -2.07 -3.42
CA LEU A 24 4.75 -2.83 -4.26
C LEU A 24 6.05 -2.06 -4.49
N ALA A 25 5.95 -0.75 -4.76
CA ALA A 25 7.12 0.10 -4.92
C ALA A 25 7.98 0.12 -3.64
N LEU A 26 7.36 0.36 -2.48
CA LEU A 26 8.01 0.38 -1.17
C LEU A 26 8.66 -0.97 -0.82
N ALA A 27 7.99 -2.09 -1.11
CA ALA A 27 8.58 -3.42 -0.92
C ALA A 27 9.81 -3.64 -1.82
N GLY A 28 9.83 -3.05 -3.01
CA GLY A 28 10.99 -3.01 -3.90
C GLY A 28 12.14 -2.19 -3.31
N ASP A 29 11.85 -0.99 -2.82
CA ASP A 29 12.85 -0.08 -2.24
C ASP A 29 13.53 -0.66 -0.99
N ILE A 30 12.79 -1.39 -0.15
CA ILE A 30 13.30 -2.00 1.09
C ILE A 30 14.04 -3.33 0.83
N ALA A 31 13.81 -3.97 -0.31
CA ALA A 31 14.41 -5.26 -0.62
C ALA A 31 15.93 -5.17 -0.79
N LYS A 32 16.67 -5.88 0.06
CA LYS A 32 18.13 -6.02 -0.06
C LYS A 32 18.52 -6.77 -1.34
N ALA A 33 19.74 -6.53 -1.84
CA ALA A 33 20.29 -7.23 -3.00
C ALA A 33 20.15 -8.76 -2.86
N GLY A 34 19.47 -9.40 -3.82
CA GLY A 34 19.19 -10.84 -3.81
C GLY A 34 18.00 -11.30 -2.96
N GLN A 35 17.28 -10.40 -2.27
CA GLN A 35 16.15 -10.72 -1.39
C GLN A 35 14.78 -10.16 -1.87
N SER A 36 14.73 -9.59 -3.07
CA SER A 36 13.50 -9.05 -3.66
C SER A 36 12.41 -10.10 -3.83
N GLY A 37 12.78 -11.33 -4.20
CA GLY A 37 11.83 -12.44 -4.33
C GLY A 37 11.20 -12.86 -3.00
N SER A 38 11.98 -12.90 -1.91
CA SER A 38 11.47 -13.22 -0.57
C SER A 38 10.56 -12.12 -0.03
N THR A 39 10.94 -10.85 -0.21
CA THR A 39 10.14 -9.69 0.22
C THR A 39 8.82 -9.63 -0.53
N LEU A 40 8.86 -9.81 -1.85
CA LEU A 40 7.67 -9.85 -2.69
C LEU A 40 6.78 -11.07 -2.37
N SER A 41 7.37 -12.21 -2.00
CA SER A 41 6.64 -13.39 -1.55
C SER A 41 5.89 -13.13 -0.25
N LEU A 42 6.54 -12.49 0.73
CA LEU A 42 5.89 -12.08 1.99
C LEU A 42 4.76 -11.07 1.74
N LEU A 43 4.97 -10.09 0.85
CA LEU A 43 3.92 -9.14 0.48
C LEU A 43 2.71 -9.84 -0.16
N THR A 44 2.97 -10.76 -1.10
CA THR A 44 1.92 -11.53 -1.78
C THR A 44 1.17 -12.43 -0.79
N MET A 45 1.89 -13.10 0.11
CA MET A 45 1.31 -13.94 1.15
C MET A 45 0.49 -13.11 2.13
N GLY A 46 1.02 -11.96 2.57
CA GLY A 46 0.33 -11.04 3.46
C GLY A 46 -0.96 -10.51 2.85
N PHE A 47 -0.94 -10.10 1.58
CA PHE A 47 -2.14 -9.70 0.86
C PHE A 47 -3.17 -10.84 0.78
N GLY A 48 -2.74 -12.04 0.37
CA GLY A 48 -3.62 -13.21 0.29
C GLY A 48 -4.25 -13.58 1.63
N LEU A 49 -3.45 -13.53 2.71
CA LEU A 49 -3.91 -13.78 4.06
C LEU A 49 -4.90 -12.70 4.53
N GLY A 50 -4.64 -11.43 4.22
CA GLY A 50 -5.56 -10.33 4.50
C GLY A 50 -6.91 -10.52 3.81
N VAL A 51 -6.92 -10.93 2.54
CA VAL A 51 -8.15 -11.24 1.80
C VAL A 51 -8.90 -12.42 2.45
N ALA A 52 -8.19 -13.49 2.82
CA ALA A 52 -8.79 -14.67 3.44
C ALA A 52 -9.41 -14.34 4.81
N ILE A 53 -8.67 -13.66 5.68
CA ILE A 53 -9.13 -13.21 6.99
C ILE A 53 -10.31 -12.25 6.83
N GLY A 54 -10.21 -11.27 5.92
CA GLY A 54 -11.27 -10.31 5.66
C GLY A 54 -12.57 -10.97 5.20
N ALA A 55 -12.50 -11.94 4.27
CA ALA A 55 -13.66 -12.69 3.81
C ALA A 55 -14.28 -13.54 4.94
N LEU A 56 -13.45 -14.21 5.74
CA LEU A 56 -13.90 -15.01 6.88
C LEU A 56 -14.64 -14.14 7.91
N PHE A 57 -14.03 -13.04 8.36
CA PHE A 57 -14.66 -12.11 9.29
C PHE A 57 -15.91 -11.49 8.69
N SER A 58 -15.89 -11.09 7.42
CA SER A 58 -17.09 -10.54 6.76
C SER A 58 -18.27 -11.52 6.78
N GLY A 59 -18.00 -12.82 6.62
CA GLY A 59 -19.04 -13.86 6.68
C GLY A 59 -19.67 -13.99 8.06
N VAL A 60 -18.89 -13.78 9.13
CA VAL A 60 -19.42 -13.75 10.50
C VAL A 60 -20.17 -12.43 10.76
N LEU A 61 -19.58 -11.30 10.34
CA LEU A 61 -20.08 -9.96 10.64
C LEU A 61 -21.42 -9.65 9.96
N VAL A 62 -21.68 -10.20 8.77
CA VAL A 62 -22.96 -9.99 8.06
C VAL A 62 -24.16 -10.53 8.85
N GLY A 63 -23.95 -11.51 9.75
CA GLY A 63 -24.98 -12.02 10.65
C GLY A 63 -25.54 -10.97 11.62
N PHE A 64 -24.78 -9.90 11.88
CA PHE A 64 -25.23 -8.77 12.71
C PHE A 64 -25.88 -7.65 11.90
N GLY A 65 -25.89 -7.76 10.57
CA GLY A 65 -26.51 -6.80 9.66
C GLY A 65 -25.67 -6.56 8.41
N PHE A 66 -26.35 -6.25 7.30
CA PHE A 66 -25.71 -6.06 6.00
C PHE A 66 -24.60 -4.99 6.01
N ALA A 67 -24.80 -3.89 6.74
CA ALA A 67 -23.85 -2.78 6.79
C ALA A 67 -22.60 -3.06 7.67
N VAL A 68 -22.71 -3.97 8.64
CA VAL A 68 -21.67 -4.24 9.66
C VAL A 68 -20.30 -4.59 9.08
N PRO A 69 -20.16 -5.54 8.13
CA PRO A 69 -18.85 -5.86 7.56
C PRO A 69 -18.20 -4.67 6.85
N PHE A 70 -18.99 -3.79 6.22
CA PHE A 70 -18.47 -2.60 5.56
C PHE A 70 -17.95 -1.57 6.57
N VAL A 71 -18.71 -1.31 7.64
CA VAL A 71 -18.28 -0.39 8.70
C VAL A 71 -17.01 -0.88 9.39
N ALA A 72 -16.94 -2.18 9.71
CA ALA A 72 -15.76 -2.79 10.30
C ALA A 72 -14.55 -2.70 9.36
N ALA A 73 -14.73 -2.99 8.07
CA ALA A 73 -13.67 -2.86 7.06
C ALA A 73 -13.19 -1.40 6.94
N THR A 74 -14.10 -0.42 6.98
CA THR A 74 -13.73 1.01 6.98
C THR A 74 -12.93 1.39 8.22
N ALA A 75 -13.34 0.94 9.41
CA ALA A 75 -12.62 1.21 10.66
C ALA A 75 -11.21 0.59 10.63
N LEU A 76 -11.08 -0.66 10.19
CA LEU A 76 -9.78 -1.33 10.02
C LEU A 76 -8.93 -0.63 8.95
N GLY A 77 -9.54 -0.16 7.86
CA GLY A 77 -8.86 0.63 6.84
C GLY A 77 -8.34 1.96 7.37
N ALA A 78 -9.10 2.64 8.24
CA ALA A 78 -8.66 3.86 8.90
C ALA A 78 -7.49 3.62 9.87
N VAL A 79 -7.51 2.49 10.60
CA VAL A 79 -6.34 2.06 11.40
C VAL A 79 -5.14 1.81 10.49
N GLY A 80 -5.32 1.12 9.36
CA GLY A 80 -4.26 0.91 8.37
C GLY A 80 -3.68 2.22 7.84
N LEU A 81 -4.55 3.20 7.51
CA LEU A 81 -4.13 4.54 7.11
C LEU A 81 -3.31 5.23 8.21
N LEU A 82 -3.75 5.15 9.46
CA LEU A 82 -3.04 5.74 10.59
C LEU A 82 -1.66 5.08 10.80
N LEU A 83 -1.57 3.76 10.65
CA LEU A 83 -0.30 3.04 10.69
C LEU A 83 0.62 3.47 9.55
N VAL A 84 0.12 3.54 8.31
CA VAL A 84 0.93 4.01 7.18
C VAL A 84 1.39 5.45 7.40
N TYR A 85 0.50 6.33 7.79
CA TYR A 85 0.79 7.74 8.05
C TYR A 85 1.85 7.96 9.15
N THR A 86 1.91 7.07 10.15
CA THR A 86 2.84 7.21 11.28
C THR A 86 4.13 6.39 11.12
N GLN A 87 4.09 5.25 10.42
CA GLN A 87 5.20 4.30 10.33
C GLN A 87 5.93 4.33 8.98
N VAL A 88 5.27 4.76 7.90
CA VAL A 88 5.91 4.94 6.60
C VAL A 88 6.45 6.37 6.56
N GLY A 89 7.76 6.50 6.79
CA GLY A 89 8.45 7.79 6.67
C GLY A 89 8.56 8.25 5.23
N GLU A 90 8.66 9.57 5.03
CA GLU A 90 8.95 10.15 3.72
C GLU A 90 10.28 9.61 3.19
N THR A 91 10.24 8.96 2.03
CA THR A 91 11.42 8.42 1.34
C THR A 91 12.07 9.46 0.43
N VAL A 92 11.59 10.70 0.42
CA VAL A 92 12.25 11.82 -0.24
C VAL A 92 13.29 12.42 0.70
N GLU A 93 14.54 11.98 0.57
CA GLU A 93 15.65 12.89 0.85
C GLU A 93 15.43 14.12 -0.05
N VAL A 94 15.20 15.28 0.56
CA VAL A 94 15.55 16.54 -0.10
C VAL A 94 17.05 16.48 -0.29
N GLY A 95 17.48 16.00 -1.47
CA GLY A 95 18.85 16.03 -1.94
C GLY A 95 19.30 17.47 -2.11
N GLY A 96 19.58 18.13 -0.99
CA GLY A 96 20.43 19.28 -0.92
C GLY A 96 21.88 18.82 -1.01
N GLY A 97 22.56 19.22 -2.09
CA GLY A 97 24.01 19.39 -2.10
C GLY A 97 24.77 18.50 -3.07
N GLY A 98 25.35 19.14 -4.10
CA GLY A 98 26.40 18.54 -4.91
C GLY A 98 26.58 19.22 -6.25
N GLY A 99 26.84 20.53 -6.26
CA GLY A 99 27.26 21.23 -7.47
C GLY A 99 28.48 20.53 -8.08
N GLY A 100 28.27 19.94 -9.27
CA GLY A 100 29.37 19.48 -10.11
C GLY A 100 30.12 20.69 -10.65
N SER A 101 31.08 21.21 -9.88
CA SER A 101 32.11 22.06 -10.44
C SER A 101 32.96 21.22 -11.42
N PRO A 102 33.24 21.72 -12.63
CA PRO A 102 34.01 20.96 -13.61
C PRO A 102 35.45 20.77 -13.11
N SER A 103 35.92 19.53 -13.14
CA SER A 103 37.33 19.21 -12.89
C SER A 103 38.18 19.90 -13.97
N PRO A 104 39.18 20.73 -13.63
CA PRO A 104 40.10 21.23 -14.63
C PRO A 104 40.86 20.05 -15.22
N ALA A 105 40.88 19.96 -16.55
CA ALA A 105 41.72 19.04 -17.29
C ALA A 105 43.17 19.28 -16.85
N ARG A 106 43.75 18.28 -16.19
CA ARG A 106 45.17 18.25 -15.87
C ARG A 106 45.90 18.09 -17.22
N GLY A 107 46.61 19.13 -17.61
CA GLY A 107 47.56 19.07 -18.71
C GLY A 107 48.84 18.42 -18.22
N ASP A 108 49.12 17.24 -18.74
CA ASP A 108 50.43 16.61 -18.86
C ASP A 108 50.42 15.60 -20.01
#